data_AF-A0A0E0C902-F1
#
_entry.id   AF-A0A0E0C902-F1
#
_cell.length_a   1.000
_cell.length_b   1.000
_cell.length_c   1.000
_cell.angle_alpha   90.00
_cell.angle_beta   90.00
_cell.angle_gamma   90.00
#
_symmetry.space_group_name_H-M   'P 1'
#
loop_
_entity.id
_entity.type
_entity.pdbx_description
1 polymer ?
#
loop_
_entity_poly.entity_id
_entity_poly.type
_entity_poly.pdbx_seq_one_letter_code
_entity_poly.pdbx_strand_id
1 'polypeptide(L)'
;MSPTSHFERGEWDKGGDCRRTRPYAGGEAAVAGRVDVDLHAAQVEEFGRAEAAVAARASGSAARLVLMETTAAMAARADGHWAHENVTLYNDCVHWCLPGPIDVWNEMLLQLLLRNS
;
A
#
# COMPACT_ATOMS: atom_id res chain seq x y z
N MET A 1 -6.73 10.69 2.84
CA MET A 1 -6.91 9.23 3.05
C MET A 1 -5.57 8.58 2.84
N SER A 2 -5.23 7.58 3.65
CA SER A 2 -4.01 6.80 3.44
C SER A 2 -4.18 6.01 2.15
N PRO A 3 -3.19 5.99 1.25
CA PRO A 3 -3.19 5.00 0.19
C PRO A 3 -3.28 3.64 0.88
N THR A 4 -4.20 2.78 0.42
CA THR A 4 -4.55 1.46 0.97
C THR A 4 -5.49 1.41 2.19
N SER A 5 -6.31 2.42 2.43
CA SER A 5 -7.44 2.28 3.37
C SER A 5 -8.64 1.57 2.74
N HIS A 6 -9.33 0.66 3.45
CA HIS A 6 -10.46 -0.11 2.91
C HIS A 6 -11.79 0.15 3.62
N PHE A 7 -12.16 1.43 3.71
CA PHE A 7 -13.48 1.79 4.23
C PHE A 7 -14.60 1.40 3.26
N GLU A 8 -15.60 0.69 3.78
CA GLU A 8 -16.86 0.33 3.16
C GLU A 8 -18.03 0.90 3.96
N ARG A 9 -19.20 1.04 3.31
CA ARG A 9 -20.46 1.51 3.94
C ARG A 9 -20.37 2.89 4.61
N GLY A 10 -19.30 3.64 4.35
CA GLY A 10 -19.09 5.00 4.82
C GLY A 10 -17.64 5.41 4.58
N GLU A 11 -17.37 6.71 4.69
CA GLU A 11 -16.00 7.22 4.75
C GLU A 11 -15.44 7.05 6.17
N TRP A 12 -14.13 7.30 6.32
CA TRP A 12 -13.41 7.17 7.58
C TRP A 12 -14.04 7.96 8.75
N ASP A 13 -14.72 9.07 8.46
CA ASP A 13 -15.38 9.97 9.41
C ASP A 13 -16.92 9.82 9.44
N LYS A 14 -17.48 8.97 8.57
CA LYS A 14 -18.93 8.82 8.36
C LYS A 14 -19.42 7.40 8.69
N GLY A 15 -18.75 6.74 9.64
CA GLY A 15 -19.12 5.41 10.10
C GLY A 15 -18.75 4.28 9.14
N GLY A 16 -17.78 4.50 8.25
CA GLY A 16 -17.22 3.43 7.42
C GLY A 16 -16.58 2.31 8.24
N ASP A 17 -16.57 1.10 7.68
CA ASP A 17 -16.01 -0.10 8.30
C ASP A 17 -15.18 -0.93 7.29
N CYS A 18 -14.51 -1.99 7.74
CA CYS A 18 -13.68 -2.87 6.90
C CYS A 18 -13.87 -4.34 7.29
N ARG A 19 -15.11 -4.83 7.20
CA ARG A 19 -15.46 -6.19 7.67
C ARG A 19 -15.26 -7.32 6.66
N ARG A 20 -14.56 -7.08 5.55
CA ARG A 20 -14.29 -8.14 4.58
C ARG A 20 -13.40 -9.21 5.21
N THR A 21 -13.65 -10.47 4.85
CA THR A 21 -12.88 -11.63 5.31
C THR A 21 -12.14 -12.35 4.18
N ARG A 22 -12.20 -11.80 2.97
CA ARG A 22 -11.49 -12.28 1.80
C ARG A 22 -10.93 -11.11 0.97
N PRO A 23 -9.83 -11.32 0.24
CA PRO A 23 -9.32 -10.34 -0.71
C PRO A 23 -10.36 -10.00 -1.78
N TYR A 24 -10.14 -8.87 -2.45
CA TYR A 24 -10.82 -8.57 -3.71
C TYR A 24 -10.47 -9.63 -4.76
N ALA A 25 -11.48 -10.16 -5.45
CA ALA A 25 -11.28 -11.06 -6.57
C ALA A 25 -10.90 -10.30 -7.85
N GLY A 26 -10.31 -10.99 -8.83
CA GLY A 26 -10.05 -10.41 -10.15
C GLY A 26 -11.35 -9.91 -10.80
N GLY A 27 -11.41 -8.61 -11.10
CA GLY A 27 -12.60 -7.95 -11.62
C GLY A 27 -13.50 -7.32 -10.56
N GLU A 28 -13.29 -7.60 -9.27
CA GLU A 28 -13.79 -6.73 -8.21
C GLU A 28 -12.89 -5.49 -8.17
N ALA A 29 -13.48 -4.30 -8.25
CA ALA A 29 -12.72 -3.07 -8.06
C ALA A 29 -12.21 -3.06 -6.62
N ALA A 30 -10.89 -3.26 -6.45
CA ALA A 30 -10.22 -2.75 -5.27
C ALA A 30 -10.59 -1.28 -5.16
N VAL A 31 -11.28 -0.90 -4.09
CA VAL A 31 -11.77 0.48 -3.92
C VAL A 31 -10.59 1.37 -3.55
N ALA A 32 -9.72 1.63 -4.53
CA ALA A 32 -8.81 2.77 -4.47
C ALA A 32 -9.63 3.99 -4.88
N GLY A 33 -9.81 4.94 -3.97
CA GLY A 33 -10.45 6.20 -4.29
C GLY A 33 -9.66 6.95 -5.37
N ARG A 34 -10.30 7.89 -6.06
CA ARG A 34 -9.61 8.74 -7.05
C ARG A 34 -8.35 9.40 -6.47
N VAL A 35 -8.41 9.80 -5.19
CA VAL A 35 -7.28 10.38 -4.46
C VAL A 35 -6.12 9.39 -4.31
N ASP A 36 -6.40 8.11 -4.09
CA ASP A 36 -5.36 7.08 -3.91
C ASP A 36 -4.63 6.80 -5.23
N VAL A 37 -5.37 6.78 -6.34
CA VAL A 37 -4.79 6.64 -7.69
C VAL A 37 -3.93 7.85 -8.05
N ASP A 38 -4.44 9.07 -7.81
CA ASP A 38 -3.72 10.32 -8.07
C ASP A 38 -2.43 10.38 -7.21
N LEU A 39 -2.50 9.97 -5.95
CA LEU A 39 -1.36 9.93 -5.04
C LEU A 39 -0.32 8.89 -5.49
N HIS A 40 -0.75 7.68 -5.87
CA HIS A 40 0.15 6.65 -6.37
C HIS A 40 0.88 7.12 -7.64
N ALA A 41 0.17 7.74 -8.58
CA ALA A 41 0.76 8.29 -9.79
C ALA A 41 1.84 9.34 -9.46
N ALA A 42 1.55 10.26 -8.53
CA ALA A 42 2.52 11.26 -8.07
C ALA A 42 3.74 10.61 -7.38
N GLN A 43 3.54 9.58 -6.57
CA GLN A 43 4.64 8.85 -5.91
C GLN A 43 5.59 8.21 -6.92
N VAL A 44 5.04 7.56 -7.95
CA VAL A 44 5.84 6.94 -9.03
C VAL A 44 6.58 8.00 -9.86
N GLU A 45 5.91 9.11 -10.16
CA GLU A 45 6.53 10.23 -10.89
C GLU A 45 7.72 10.82 -10.13
N GLU A 46 7.54 11.16 -8.84
CA GLU A 46 8.60 11.74 -8.01
C GLU A 46 9.74 10.75 -7.76
N PHE A 47 9.44 9.44 -7.66
CA PHE A 47 10.48 8.41 -7.61
C PHE A 47 11.33 8.42 -8.88
N GLY A 48 10.72 8.51 -10.07
CA GLY A 48 11.45 8.58 -11.34
C GLY A 48 12.35 9.82 -11.44
N ARG A 49 11.89 10.96 -10.92
CA ARG A 49 12.71 12.18 -10.82
C ARG A 49 13.92 11.98 -9.88
N ALA A 50 13.70 11.32 -8.74
CA ALA A 50 14.77 11.00 -7.81
C ALA A 50 15.80 10.02 -8.41
N GLU A 51 15.34 8.99 -9.12
CA GLU A 51 16.18 8.03 -9.83
C GLU A 51 17.05 8.72 -10.89
N ALA A 52 16.46 9.57 -11.73
CA ALA A 52 17.19 10.35 -12.73
C ALA A 52 18.23 11.29 -12.09
N ALA A 53 17.89 11.94 -10.98
CA ALA A 53 18.81 12.81 -10.26
C ALA A 53 19.99 12.05 -9.65
N VAL A 54 19.77 10.82 -9.16
CA VAL A 54 20.84 9.96 -8.66
C VAL A 54 21.73 9.48 -9.81
N ALA A 55 21.15 9.06 -10.93
CA ALA A 55 21.89 8.66 -12.12
C ALA A 55 22.78 9.79 -12.68
N ALA A 56 22.27 11.04 -12.70
CA ALA A 56 23.01 12.20 -13.20
C ALA A 56 24.19 12.60 -12.30
N ARG A 57 24.13 12.30 -10.99
CA ARG A 57 25.20 12.60 -10.01
C ARG A 57 26.26 11.50 -9.91
N ALA A 58 26.06 10.36 -10.57
CA ALA A 58 26.92 9.20 -10.41
C ALA A 58 28.26 9.38 -11.15
N SER A 59 29.24 9.98 -10.47
CA SER A 59 30.66 9.90 -10.81
C SER A 59 31.34 8.83 -9.93
N GLY A 60 30.99 7.55 -10.13
CA GLY A 60 31.49 6.44 -9.31
C GLY A 60 30.49 5.28 -9.18
N SER A 61 30.54 4.52 -8.07
CA SER A 61 29.51 3.52 -7.75
C SER A 61 28.17 4.23 -7.52
N ALA A 62 27.35 4.30 -8.56
CA ALA A 62 26.04 4.94 -8.49
C ALA A 62 25.22 4.30 -7.35
N ALA A 63 24.73 5.13 -6.41
CA ALA A 63 23.68 4.69 -5.52
C ALA A 63 22.50 4.22 -6.39
N ARG A 64 21.97 3.03 -6.11
CA ARG A 64 20.87 2.47 -6.89
C ARG A 64 19.59 2.64 -6.10
N LEU A 65 18.64 3.39 -6.65
CA LEU A 65 17.30 3.46 -6.12
C LEU A 65 16.47 2.31 -6.70
N VAL A 66 15.64 1.70 -5.86
CA VAL A 66 14.72 0.62 -6.26
C VAL A 66 13.38 0.90 -5.60
N LEU A 67 12.31 0.91 -6.40
CA LEU A 67 10.96 1.11 -5.90
C LEU A 67 10.36 -0.23 -5.46
N MET A 68 9.99 -0.33 -4.19
CA MET A 68 9.16 -1.43 -3.69
C MET A 68 7.68 -1.07 -3.91
N GLU A 69 7.16 -1.41 -5.08
CA GLU A 69 5.75 -1.17 -5.43
C GLU A 69 4.87 -2.15 -4.65
N THR A 70 4.15 -1.67 -3.64
CA THR A 70 3.23 -2.49 -2.83
C THR A 70 1.76 -2.18 -3.09
N THR A 71 1.44 -1.11 -3.81
CA THR A 71 0.09 -0.53 -3.92
C THR A 71 -0.90 -1.54 -4.46
N ALA A 72 -0.58 -2.22 -5.56
CA ALA A 72 -1.50 -3.18 -6.17
C ALA A 72 -1.75 -4.39 -5.25
N ALA A 73 -0.69 -4.89 -4.61
CA ALA A 73 -0.77 -6.01 -3.69
C ALA A 73 -1.64 -5.64 -2.47
N MET A 74 -1.50 -4.44 -1.93
CA MET A 74 -2.22 -4.01 -0.73
C MET A 74 -3.65 -3.59 -1.00
N ALA A 75 -3.92 -2.95 -2.15
CA ALA A 75 -5.28 -2.61 -2.57
C ALA A 75 -6.19 -3.85 -2.72
N ALA A 76 -5.61 -5.02 -3.01
CA ALA A 76 -6.37 -6.26 -3.09
C ALA A 76 -6.77 -6.82 -1.71
N ARG A 77 -6.08 -6.44 -0.63
CA ARG A 77 -6.13 -7.12 0.66
C ARG A 77 -7.07 -6.49 1.68
N ALA A 78 -8.29 -6.12 1.30
CA ALA A 78 -9.28 -5.60 2.24
C ALA A 78 -9.59 -6.52 3.44
N ASP A 79 -9.21 -7.81 3.38
CA ASP A 79 -9.30 -8.80 4.46
C ASP A 79 -8.23 -8.68 5.54
N GLY A 80 -7.21 -7.83 5.34
CA GLY A 80 -6.08 -7.72 6.24
C GLY A 80 -6.29 -6.79 7.44
N HIS A 81 -7.46 -6.16 7.55
CA HIS A 81 -7.80 -5.25 8.64
C HIS A 81 -8.50 -5.97 9.79
N TRP A 82 -8.48 -5.35 10.97
CA TRP A 82 -9.11 -5.92 12.15
C TRP A 82 -10.64 -5.70 12.12
N ALA A 83 -11.39 -6.69 11.62
CA ALA A 83 -12.86 -6.58 11.45
C ALA A 83 -13.67 -6.49 12.76
N HIS A 84 -13.08 -6.84 13.90
CA HIS A 84 -13.75 -6.96 15.21
C HIS A 84 -13.08 -6.11 16.29
N GLU A 85 -12.72 -4.88 15.96
CA GLU A 85 -12.08 -4.01 16.94
C GLU A 85 -13.15 -3.47 17.88
N ASN A 86 -13.04 -3.78 19.17
CA ASN A 86 -13.96 -3.27 20.19
C ASN A 86 -13.50 -1.89 20.66
N VAL A 87 -13.36 -0.96 19.72
CA VAL A 87 -13.00 0.43 19.98
C VAL A 87 -14.24 1.28 20.12
N THR A 88 -14.22 2.21 21.07
CA THR A 88 -15.28 3.21 21.27
C THR A 88 -15.26 4.34 20.22
N LEU A 89 -14.30 4.32 19.29
CA LEU A 89 -14.07 5.33 18.25
C LEU A 89 -14.41 4.79 16.83
N TYR A 90 -13.79 5.36 15.78
CA TYR A 90 -13.91 4.93 14.38
C TYR A 90 -13.21 3.58 14.14
N ASN A 91 -13.66 2.81 13.15
CA ASN A 91 -13.02 1.56 12.75
C ASN A 91 -11.62 1.84 12.15
N ASP A 92 -10.62 1.08 12.57
CA ASP A 92 -9.30 1.12 11.95
C ASP A 92 -9.26 0.30 10.65
N CYS A 93 -9.44 0.99 9.53
CA CYS A 93 -9.34 0.41 8.19
C CYS A 93 -8.09 0.88 7.45
N VAL A 94 -7.05 1.27 8.20
CA VAL A 94 -5.77 1.75 7.69
C VAL A 94 -4.65 0.80 8.10
N HIS A 95 -4.65 0.33 9.34
CA HIS A 95 -3.64 -0.57 9.86
C HIS A 95 -3.98 -2.04 9.59
N TRP A 96 -2.94 -2.87 9.64
CA TRP A 96 -2.98 -4.26 9.20
C TRP A 96 -2.79 -5.19 10.39
N CYS A 97 -3.54 -6.29 10.42
CA CYS A 97 -3.33 -7.37 11.38
C CYS A 97 -1.98 -8.07 11.14
N LEU A 98 -1.44 -8.64 12.22
CA LEU A 98 -0.30 -9.57 12.18
C LEU A 98 -0.71 -10.92 12.81
N PRO A 99 -0.39 -12.06 12.17
CA PRO A 99 0.16 -12.18 10.81
C PRO A 99 -0.83 -11.69 9.74
N GLY A 100 -0.34 -11.19 8.60
CA GLY A 100 -1.19 -10.54 7.60
C GLY A 100 -0.45 -9.94 6.40
N PRO A 101 -1.10 -9.03 5.65
CA PRO A 101 -0.53 -8.47 4.41
C PRO A 101 0.84 -7.80 4.55
N ILE A 102 1.18 -7.29 5.74
CA ILE A 102 2.51 -6.71 6.01
C ILE A 102 3.63 -7.77 5.92
N ASP A 103 3.33 -9.04 6.16
CA ASP A 103 4.31 -10.12 5.96
C ASP A 103 4.73 -10.23 4.48
N VAL A 104 3.84 -9.86 3.54
CA VAL A 104 4.16 -9.80 2.11
C VAL A 104 5.15 -8.67 1.81
N TRP A 105 5.09 -7.53 2.51
CA TRP A 105 6.09 -6.46 2.34
C TRP A 105 7.49 -6.93 2.73
N ASN A 106 7.59 -7.69 3.83
CA ASN A 106 8.86 -8.27 4.25
C ASN A 106 9.41 -9.23 3.20
N GLU A 107 8.56 -10.08 2.60
CA GLU A 107 8.97 -10.96 1.52
C GLU A 107 9.37 -10.17 0.27
N MET A 108 8.62 -9.14 -0.13
CA MET A 108 8.97 -8.28 -1.27
C MET A 108 10.32 -7.59 -1.06
N LEU A 109 10.55 -7.04 0.13
CA LEU A 109 11.83 -6.42 0.49
C LEU A 109 12.96 -7.45 0.42
N LEU A 110 12.77 -8.64 0.99
CA LEU A 110 13.76 -9.71 0.94
C LEU A 110 14.08 -10.09 -0.52
N GLN A 111 13.07 -10.25 -1.36
CA GLN A 111 13.25 -10.54 -2.80
C GLN A 111 14.01 -9.43 -3.51
N LEU A 112 13.75 -8.15 -3.19
CA LEU A 112 14.51 -7.03 -3.74
C LEU A 112 15.96 -7.07 -3.29
N LEU A 113 16.24 -7.37 -2.01
CA LEU A 113 17.62 -7.47 -1.51
C LEU A 113 18.37 -8.62 -2.19
N LEU A 114 17.76 -9.81 -2.28
CA LEU A 114 18.38 -10.99 -2.89
C LEU A 114 18.62 -10.88 -4.40
N ARG A 115 17.79 -10.12 -5.12
CA ARG A 115 17.95 -9.89 -6.56
C ARG A 115 18.97 -8.79 -6.88
N ASN A 116 19.32 -7.98 -5.89
CA ASN A 116 20.13 -6.78 -6.07
C ASN A 116 21.44 -6.79 -5.27
N SER A 117 21.71 -7.89 -4.55
CA SER A 117 22.97 -8.24 -3.92
C SER A 117 24.01 -8.77 -4.89
#